data_AF-A0A0W0RIJ1-F1
#
_entry.id   AF-A0A0W0RIJ1-F1
#
_cell.length_a   1.000
_cell.length_b   1.000
_cell.length_c   1.000
_cell.angle_alpha   90.00
_cell.angle_beta   90.00
_cell.angle_gamma   90.00
#
_symmetry.space_group_name_H-M   'P 1'
#
loop_
_entity.id
_entity.type
_entity.pdbx_description
1 polymer ?
#
loop_
_entity_poly.entity_id
_entity_poly.type
_entity_poly.pdbx_seq_one_letter_code
_entity_poly.pdbx_strand_id
1 'polypeptide(L)'
;MSALLLLFLAVTVTSFPQLPVAFPHTQAIKSDIRFISEITPFSEPEQINDQSLNVIKMLLTHEAPHLNPLVIDKVLTTLKCATAYNVDHNNILTIIDYSLPSNEKRFWVFDLKAKKLLFHTYVSHGIKSGALLTNFFSNKYNSKASSIGVYQTQQAYYGRDGLSLRLDGLDRNFNDNASGRSVVMHSGWYVEENFIKRYGRPGRSWGCPALPLESSQAIINTIKDKSLLVIYYPSDAWFAKSKFLNCDKTIPQYTNSAAIQIPDIAPDEQRDAILFVGSGYKGSKHAETKPVTVISADTYERVFHTTAPLTRMLRRQINNAEYIALNARELFYLSNNTNPDSAGQEDGINAIRFVIPVLKVVRGGYYETQMQFVNLGKIKAIKINGTLARDNSLANNFTVYFEGNSSVNLNAHNEFIRWVGL
;
A
#
# COMPACT_ATOMS: atom_id res chain seq x y z
N MET A 1 -52.42 -41.04 -4.27
CA MET A 1 -52.64 -40.99 -2.80
C MET A 1 -51.32 -40.56 -2.18
N SER A 2 -51.16 -39.24 -1.93
CA SER A 2 -51.22 -38.61 -0.60
C SER A 2 -49.88 -38.72 0.14
N ALA A 3 -49.24 -37.70 0.70
CA ALA A 3 -49.39 -36.24 0.68
C ALA A 3 -48.05 -35.67 1.18
N LEU A 4 -47.66 -34.50 0.67
CA LEU A 4 -46.45 -33.76 1.02
C LEU A 4 -46.73 -32.92 2.28
N LEU A 5 -45.99 -33.14 3.37
CA LEU A 5 -46.13 -32.37 4.62
C LEU A 5 -45.13 -31.20 4.65
N LEU A 6 -45.63 -29.98 4.52
CA LEU A 6 -44.91 -28.72 4.73
C LEU A 6 -44.94 -28.36 6.23
N LEU A 7 -43.76 -28.17 6.83
CA LEU A 7 -43.60 -27.66 8.19
C LEU A 7 -43.37 -26.14 8.14
N PHE A 8 -44.38 -25.37 8.54
CA PHE A 8 -44.26 -23.95 8.86
C PHE A 8 -43.86 -23.80 10.34
N LEU A 9 -42.72 -23.18 10.61
CA LEU A 9 -42.32 -22.76 11.95
C LEU A 9 -42.89 -21.35 12.22
N ALA A 10 -43.91 -21.27 13.06
CA ALA A 10 -44.36 -20.03 13.68
C ALA A 10 -43.57 -19.80 14.97
N VAL A 11 -42.84 -18.69 15.08
CA VAL A 11 -42.24 -18.24 16.34
C VAL A 11 -43.06 -17.06 16.85
N THR A 12 -43.68 -17.29 18.00
CA THR A 12 -44.47 -16.32 18.75
C THR A 12 -43.57 -15.30 19.43
N VAL A 13 -43.88 -14.03 19.24
CA VAL A 13 -43.18 -12.90 19.88
C VAL A 13 -43.66 -12.81 21.33
N THR A 14 -42.74 -12.93 22.28
CA THR A 14 -42.98 -12.69 23.70
C THR A 14 -42.68 -11.23 24.05
N SER A 15 -43.57 -10.70 24.88
CA SER A 15 -43.70 -9.34 25.38
C SER A 15 -42.51 -8.91 26.24
N PHE A 16 -42.03 -7.68 26.06
CA PHE A 16 -41.23 -6.97 27.06
C PHE A 16 -41.78 -5.54 27.28
N PRO A 17 -41.68 -5.01 28.52
CA PRO A 17 -42.47 -3.88 29.00
C PRO A 17 -41.88 -2.51 28.63
N GLN A 18 -42.76 -1.53 28.50
CA GLN A 18 -42.44 -0.11 28.29
C GLN A 18 -41.96 0.54 29.60
N LEU A 19 -40.89 1.33 29.52
CA LEU A 19 -40.53 2.34 30.52
C LEU A 19 -40.66 3.75 29.90
N PRO A 20 -41.08 4.75 30.69
CA PRO A 20 -41.46 6.06 30.18
C PRO A 20 -40.28 7.03 30.17
N VAL A 21 -40.13 7.81 29.10
CA VAL A 21 -39.36 9.06 29.15
C VAL A 21 -40.19 10.16 28.49
N ALA A 22 -40.49 11.17 29.29
CA ALA A 22 -41.31 12.32 28.95
C ALA A 22 -40.62 13.24 27.94
N PHE A 23 -41.37 13.70 26.94
CA PHE A 23 -41.01 14.84 26.10
C PHE A 23 -41.68 16.11 26.65
N PRO A 24 -40.96 17.23 26.81
CA PRO A 24 -41.59 18.48 27.21
C PRO A 24 -42.43 19.06 26.07
N HIS A 25 -43.62 19.52 26.45
CA HIS A 25 -44.58 20.27 25.65
C HIS A 25 -43.97 21.50 24.96
N THR A 26 -44.20 21.64 23.65
CA THR A 26 -44.12 22.93 22.98
C THR A 26 -45.54 23.45 22.75
N GLN A 27 -45.84 24.61 23.34
CA GLN A 27 -47.09 25.34 23.21
C GLN A 27 -47.32 25.80 21.77
N ALA A 28 -48.58 25.69 21.34
CA ALA A 28 -49.07 26.24 20.09
C ALA A 28 -49.13 27.77 20.16
N ILE A 29 -48.47 28.45 19.22
CA ILE A 29 -48.74 29.84 18.89
C ILE A 29 -49.14 29.90 17.41
N LYS A 30 -50.37 30.35 17.17
CA LYS A 30 -50.86 30.80 15.85
C LYS A 30 -50.10 32.05 15.44
N SER A 31 -49.53 32.07 14.25
CA SER A 31 -49.23 33.32 13.54
C SER A 31 -49.21 33.10 12.04
N ASP A 32 -49.84 34.04 11.34
CA ASP A 32 -50.09 34.11 9.90
C ASP A 32 -48.85 33.82 9.04
N ILE A 33 -48.94 32.81 8.17
CA ILE A 33 -47.94 32.57 7.13
C ILE A 33 -48.33 33.38 5.89
N ARG A 34 -47.68 34.53 5.73
CA ARG A 34 -47.53 35.16 4.41
C ARG A 34 -46.60 34.28 3.58
N PHE A 35 -47.07 33.83 2.43
CA PHE A 35 -46.25 33.21 1.39
C PHE A 35 -45.12 34.17 1.00
N ILE A 36 -43.88 33.82 1.34
CA ILE A 36 -42.69 34.34 0.67
C ILE A 36 -42.06 33.14 -0.02
N SER A 37 -42.28 33.06 -1.33
CA SER A 37 -41.53 32.20 -2.23
C SER A 37 -40.12 32.75 -2.38
N GLU A 38 -39.20 32.35 -1.51
CA GLU A 38 -37.77 32.48 -1.78
C GLU A 38 -37.23 31.09 -2.07
N ILE A 39 -37.35 30.72 -3.35
CA ILE A 39 -36.55 29.65 -3.93
C ILE A 39 -35.13 30.19 -3.95
N THR A 40 -34.32 29.83 -2.95
CA THR A 40 -32.86 30.01 -3.03
C THR A 40 -32.38 29.23 -4.25
N PRO A 41 -31.73 29.85 -5.24
CA PRO A 41 -31.16 29.12 -6.35
C PRO A 41 -30.09 28.19 -5.80
N PHE A 42 -30.16 26.93 -6.20
CA PHE A 42 -29.07 25.98 -6.12
C PHE A 42 -27.86 26.65 -6.79
N SER A 43 -26.83 27.01 -6.02
CA SER A 43 -25.62 27.62 -6.56
C SER A 43 -24.97 26.60 -7.50
N GLU A 44 -24.95 26.93 -8.80
CA GLU A 44 -24.16 26.20 -9.79
C GLU A 44 -22.70 26.06 -9.33
N PRO A 45 -22.00 24.98 -9.70
CA PRO A 45 -20.57 24.89 -9.44
C PRO A 45 -19.88 26.11 -10.04
N GLU A 46 -19.20 26.88 -9.20
CA GLU A 46 -18.48 28.09 -9.55
C GLU A 46 -17.48 27.77 -10.67
N GLN A 47 -17.76 28.25 -11.89
CA GLN A 47 -16.90 27.99 -13.05
C GLN A 47 -15.52 28.59 -12.78
N ILE A 48 -14.49 27.74 -12.81
CA ILE A 48 -13.10 28.18 -12.65
C ILE A 48 -12.71 29.03 -13.86
N ASN A 49 -12.70 30.35 -13.68
CA ASN A 49 -12.16 31.32 -14.64
C ASN A 49 -10.66 31.59 -14.37
N ASP A 50 -9.96 32.28 -15.28
CA ASP A 50 -8.52 32.55 -15.16
C ASP A 50 -8.15 33.27 -13.85
N GLN A 51 -9.04 34.10 -13.33
CA GLN A 51 -8.88 34.78 -12.04
C GLN A 51 -8.90 33.78 -10.87
N SER A 52 -9.78 32.77 -10.93
CA SER A 52 -9.87 31.70 -9.93
C SER A 52 -8.61 30.80 -9.96
N LEU A 53 -8.07 30.48 -11.14
CA LEU A 53 -6.81 29.74 -11.25
C LEU A 53 -5.62 30.50 -10.66
N ASN A 54 -5.56 31.83 -10.84
CA ASN A 54 -4.52 32.65 -10.22
C ASN A 54 -4.62 32.65 -8.69
N VAL A 55 -5.83 32.70 -8.14
CA VAL A 55 -6.06 32.58 -6.68
C VAL A 55 -5.60 31.21 -6.18
N ILE A 56 -5.91 30.13 -6.89
CA ILE A 56 -5.44 28.78 -6.54
C ILE A 56 -3.92 28.68 -6.65
N LYS A 57 -3.30 29.28 -7.66
CA LYS A 57 -1.83 29.32 -7.79
C LYS A 57 -1.16 29.98 -6.60
N MET A 58 -1.68 31.14 -6.18
CA MET A 58 -1.19 31.85 -5.00
C MET A 58 -1.37 31.01 -3.74
N LEU A 59 -2.54 30.38 -3.57
CA LEU A 59 -2.81 29.46 -2.47
C LEU A 59 -1.76 28.33 -2.40
N LEU A 60 -1.58 27.59 -3.49
CA LEU A 60 -0.66 26.45 -3.52
C LEU A 60 0.78 26.87 -3.26
N THR A 61 1.20 28.01 -3.82
CA THR A 61 2.56 28.53 -3.65
C THR A 61 2.82 29.01 -2.22
N HIS A 62 1.81 29.63 -1.58
CA HIS A 62 1.93 30.15 -0.22
C HIS A 62 1.88 29.05 0.84
N GLU A 63 0.89 28.16 0.76
CA GLU A 63 0.65 27.13 1.78
C GLU A 63 1.60 25.93 1.64
N ALA A 64 2.16 25.69 0.44
CA ALA A 64 3.10 24.61 0.18
C ALA A 64 4.35 25.11 -0.55
N PRO A 65 5.22 25.88 0.12
CA PRO A 65 6.41 26.48 -0.52
C PRO A 65 7.43 25.45 -1.05
N HIS A 66 7.34 24.20 -0.57
CA HIS A 66 8.18 23.08 -1.03
C HIS A 66 7.56 22.29 -2.20
N LEU A 67 6.33 22.60 -2.61
CA LEU A 67 5.71 21.98 -3.77
C LEU A 67 6.36 22.54 -5.04
N ASN A 68 6.85 21.65 -5.91
CA ASN A 68 7.56 22.06 -7.11
C ASN A 68 6.64 22.92 -8.02
N PRO A 69 7.09 24.10 -8.49
CA PRO A 69 6.30 24.97 -9.37
C PRO A 69 5.75 24.27 -10.62
N LEU A 70 6.49 23.31 -11.18
CA LEU A 70 6.02 22.51 -12.32
C LEU A 70 4.80 21.65 -11.96
N VAL A 71 4.76 21.12 -10.73
CA VAL A 71 3.59 20.37 -10.23
C VAL A 71 2.40 21.30 -10.11
N ILE A 72 2.60 22.50 -9.54
CA ILE A 72 1.56 23.52 -9.43
C ILE A 72 0.98 23.85 -10.80
N ASP A 73 1.84 24.12 -11.80
CA ASP A 73 1.38 24.45 -13.14
C ASP A 73 0.58 23.30 -13.78
N LYS A 74 1.02 22.04 -13.64
CA LYS A 74 0.26 20.87 -14.14
C LYS A 74 -1.06 20.65 -13.41
N VAL A 75 -1.11 20.93 -12.12
CA VAL A 75 -2.34 20.86 -11.31
C VAL A 75 -3.32 21.94 -11.75
N LEU A 76 -2.87 23.17 -12.00
CA LEU A 76 -3.72 24.25 -12.52
C LEU A 76 -4.27 23.91 -13.91
N THR A 77 -3.45 23.37 -14.81
CA THR A 77 -3.93 22.86 -16.11
C THR A 77 -4.97 21.75 -15.91
N THR A 78 -4.73 20.84 -14.97
CA THR A 78 -5.68 19.77 -14.63
C THR A 78 -7.04 20.32 -14.20
N LEU A 79 -7.07 21.31 -13.30
CA LEU A 79 -8.31 21.93 -12.83
C LEU A 79 -9.05 22.65 -13.96
N LYS A 80 -8.32 23.39 -14.81
CA LYS A 80 -8.87 24.01 -16.01
C LYS A 80 -9.54 22.97 -16.92
N CYS A 81 -8.83 21.88 -17.21
CA CYS A 81 -9.34 20.84 -18.10
C CYS A 81 -10.47 20.02 -17.47
N ALA A 82 -10.43 19.75 -16.17
CA ALA A 82 -11.53 19.12 -15.45
C ALA A 82 -12.82 19.94 -15.58
N THR A 83 -12.72 21.26 -15.47
CA THR A 83 -13.84 22.20 -15.70
C THR A 83 -14.32 22.12 -17.15
N ALA A 84 -13.41 22.20 -18.13
CA ALA A 84 -13.75 22.14 -19.55
C ALA A 84 -14.48 20.83 -19.96
N TYR A 85 -14.20 19.73 -19.28
CA TYR A 85 -14.87 18.44 -19.49
C TYR A 85 -16.03 18.17 -18.53
N ASN A 86 -16.46 19.14 -17.74
CA ASN A 86 -17.54 19.01 -16.75
C ASN A 86 -17.34 17.81 -15.81
N VAL A 87 -16.13 17.61 -15.31
CA VAL A 87 -15.88 16.60 -14.28
C VAL A 87 -16.53 17.07 -12.98
N ASP A 88 -17.51 16.31 -12.50
CA ASP A 88 -18.20 16.60 -11.24
C ASP A 88 -17.27 16.32 -10.05
N HIS A 89 -16.82 17.34 -9.32
CA HIS A 89 -15.97 17.19 -8.16
C HIS A 89 -16.23 18.25 -7.09
N ASN A 90 -15.85 17.96 -5.84
CA ASN A 90 -15.92 18.92 -4.73
C ASN A 90 -14.70 19.86 -4.70
N ASN A 91 -14.63 20.74 -3.71
CA ASN A 91 -13.57 21.75 -3.53
C ASN A 91 -12.27 21.23 -2.91
N ILE A 92 -12.17 19.93 -2.63
CA ILE A 92 -10.97 19.32 -2.04
C ILE A 92 -10.07 18.82 -3.16
N LEU A 93 -8.80 19.22 -3.09
CA LEU A 93 -7.76 18.83 -4.03
C LEU A 93 -6.66 18.07 -3.29
N THR A 94 -6.38 16.85 -3.74
CA THR A 94 -5.24 16.07 -3.27
C THR A 94 -4.15 16.03 -4.34
N ILE A 95 -2.89 16.20 -3.92
CA ILE A 95 -1.72 16.12 -4.79
C ILE A 95 -0.77 15.08 -4.21
N ILE A 96 -0.28 14.18 -5.06
CA ILE A 96 0.85 13.30 -4.76
C ILE A 96 1.97 13.61 -5.76
N ASP A 97 3.13 14.02 -5.26
CA ASP A 97 4.32 14.22 -6.09
C ASP A 97 5.24 13.00 -6.01
N TYR A 98 5.12 12.09 -6.97
CA TYR A 98 5.96 10.90 -7.02
C TYR A 98 7.36 11.16 -7.59
N SER A 99 7.68 12.39 -8.02
CA SER A 99 9.06 12.77 -8.36
C SER A 99 9.95 12.90 -7.11
N LEU A 100 9.34 13.10 -5.94
CA LEU A 100 10.03 13.09 -4.65
C LEU A 100 10.24 11.65 -4.13
N PRO A 101 11.33 11.38 -3.41
CA PRO A 101 11.57 10.08 -2.79
C PRO A 101 10.51 9.77 -1.72
N SER A 102 10.25 8.48 -1.48
CA SER A 102 9.15 8.03 -0.61
C SER A 102 9.36 8.30 0.87
N ASN A 103 10.58 8.66 1.28
CA ASN A 103 10.91 9.09 2.63
C ASN A 103 10.72 10.60 2.86
N GLU A 104 10.16 11.32 1.88
CA GLU A 104 9.77 12.73 1.99
C GLU A 104 8.25 12.88 2.06
N LYS A 105 7.79 13.96 2.72
CA LYS A 105 6.35 14.30 2.75
C LYS A 105 5.94 14.83 1.38
N ARG A 106 5.29 13.97 0.59
CA ARG A 106 4.95 14.18 -0.82
C ARG A 106 3.47 14.03 -1.14
N PHE A 107 2.63 14.11 -0.11
CA PHE A 107 1.18 14.06 -0.17
C PHE A 107 0.62 15.35 0.42
N TRP A 108 -0.23 16.06 -0.33
CA TRP A 108 -0.90 17.28 0.11
C TRP A 108 -2.39 17.21 -0.11
N VAL A 109 -3.17 17.82 0.78
CA VAL A 109 -4.62 18.02 0.63
C VAL A 109 -4.95 19.48 0.90
N PHE A 110 -5.62 20.11 -0.05
CA PHE A 110 -6.03 21.51 0.03
C PHE A 110 -7.55 21.61 0.01
N ASP A 111 -8.09 22.54 0.79
CA ASP A 111 -9.42 23.07 0.57
C ASP A 111 -9.30 24.33 -0.30
N LEU A 112 -9.76 24.24 -1.54
CA LEU A 112 -9.68 25.34 -2.51
C LEU A 112 -10.64 26.49 -2.17
N LYS A 113 -11.76 26.19 -1.50
CA LYS A 113 -12.75 27.19 -1.09
C LYS A 113 -12.30 27.93 0.16
N ALA A 114 -11.85 27.19 1.17
CA ALA A 114 -11.30 27.76 2.40
C ALA A 114 -9.88 28.32 2.22
N LYS A 115 -9.25 28.06 1.06
CA LYS A 115 -7.90 28.50 0.71
C LYS A 115 -6.88 28.10 1.76
N LYS A 116 -6.83 26.79 2.06
CA LYS A 116 -5.98 26.27 3.14
C LYS A 116 -5.38 24.91 2.81
N LEU A 117 -4.14 24.68 3.24
CA LEU A 117 -3.56 23.34 3.32
C LEU A 117 -4.11 22.61 4.55
N LEU A 118 -4.75 21.46 4.31
CA LEU A 118 -5.34 20.62 5.37
C LEU A 118 -4.37 19.55 5.86
N PHE A 119 -3.63 18.92 4.94
CA PHE A 119 -2.72 17.81 5.27
C PHE A 119 -1.46 17.86 4.41
N HIS A 120 -0.30 17.60 5.03
CA HIS A 120 0.99 17.39 4.36
C HIS A 120 1.73 16.23 5.03
N THR A 121 1.87 15.09 4.34
CA THR A 121 2.36 13.85 4.96
C THR A 121 3.05 12.90 3.97
N TYR A 122 3.47 11.74 4.46
CA TYR A 122 4.07 10.64 3.69
C TYR A 122 3.01 9.85 2.90
N VAL A 123 3.43 9.25 1.80
CA VAL A 123 2.61 8.30 1.04
C VAL A 123 3.48 7.25 0.34
N SER A 124 3.12 5.97 0.46
CA SER A 124 3.83 4.87 -0.21
C SER A 124 3.43 4.71 -1.67
N HIS A 125 4.18 3.90 -2.42
CA HIS A 125 3.84 3.48 -3.78
C HIS A 125 3.85 1.94 -3.92
N GLY A 126 3.50 1.44 -5.11
CA GLY A 126 3.54 0.02 -5.43
C GLY A 126 4.95 -0.57 -5.49
N ILE A 127 5.10 -1.83 -5.09
CA ILE A 127 6.40 -2.51 -5.01
C ILE A 127 7.15 -2.61 -6.34
N LYS A 128 6.45 -2.57 -7.48
CA LYS A 128 7.08 -2.54 -8.80
C LYS A 128 7.38 -1.14 -9.33
N SER A 129 7.08 -0.09 -8.56
CA SER A 129 7.36 1.30 -8.93
C SER A 129 8.74 1.81 -8.51
N GLY A 130 9.52 0.98 -7.80
CA GLY A 130 10.83 1.34 -7.25
C GLY A 130 10.91 1.04 -5.75
N ALA A 131 12.04 1.39 -5.13
CA ALA A 131 12.29 1.19 -3.70
C ALA A 131 12.11 2.50 -2.92
N LEU A 132 13.05 3.43 -3.09
CA LEU A 132 12.97 4.78 -2.53
C LEU A 132 12.29 5.74 -3.50
N LEU A 133 12.80 5.80 -4.73
CA LEU A 133 12.23 6.60 -5.82
C LEU A 133 11.09 5.87 -6.50
N THR A 134 10.11 6.61 -7.02
CA THR A 134 8.99 6.08 -7.81
C THR A 134 9.30 6.27 -9.29
N ASN A 135 10.08 5.38 -9.89
CA ASN A 135 10.59 5.54 -11.25
C ASN A 135 9.87 4.68 -12.30
N PHE A 136 8.87 3.90 -11.90
CA PHE A 136 8.06 3.10 -12.82
C PHE A 136 6.57 3.17 -12.49
N PHE A 137 5.75 3.24 -13.53
CA PHE A 137 4.31 3.34 -13.42
C PHE A 137 3.64 2.38 -14.40
N SER A 138 2.49 1.84 -14.02
CA SER A 138 1.75 0.96 -14.89
C SER A 138 0.26 1.02 -14.63
N ASN A 139 -0.48 1.08 -15.72
CA ASN A 139 -1.92 0.94 -15.74
C ASN A 139 -2.40 -0.50 -16.03
N LYS A 140 -1.47 -1.47 -16.13
CA LYS A 140 -1.80 -2.87 -16.44
C LYS A 140 -2.31 -3.60 -15.20
N TYR A 141 -3.25 -4.53 -15.41
CA TYR A 141 -3.68 -5.47 -14.38
C TYR A 141 -2.49 -6.27 -13.82
N ASN A 142 -2.50 -6.52 -12.50
CA ASN A 142 -1.48 -7.29 -11.79
C ASN A 142 -0.03 -6.76 -11.91
N SER A 143 0.18 -5.51 -12.36
CA SER A 143 1.50 -4.91 -12.49
C SER A 143 2.21 -4.68 -11.16
N LYS A 144 1.45 -4.60 -10.05
CA LYS A 144 1.92 -4.23 -8.71
C LYS A 144 2.63 -2.86 -8.64
N ALA A 145 2.42 -2.01 -9.64
CA ALA A 145 2.98 -0.67 -9.74
C ALA A 145 1.88 0.38 -9.56
N SER A 146 2.23 1.54 -9.04
CA SER A 146 1.35 2.72 -9.02
C SER A 146 1.10 3.23 -10.44
N SER A 147 0.07 4.05 -10.62
CA SER A 147 -0.22 4.77 -11.87
C SER A 147 -0.32 6.27 -11.61
N ILE A 148 0.17 7.09 -12.55
CA ILE A 148 0.06 8.56 -12.52
C ILE A 148 -1.24 9.01 -13.19
N GLY A 149 -1.55 10.30 -13.06
CA GLY A 149 -2.70 10.93 -13.71
C GLY A 149 -3.74 11.43 -12.72
N VAL A 150 -4.90 11.79 -13.26
CA VAL A 150 -6.02 12.38 -12.52
C VAL A 150 -6.99 11.29 -12.08
N TYR A 151 -7.33 11.31 -10.79
CA TYR A 151 -8.29 10.41 -10.17
C TYR A 151 -9.43 11.21 -9.57
N GLN A 152 -10.58 10.56 -9.47
CA GLN A 152 -11.67 10.98 -8.60
C GLN A 152 -11.79 10.00 -7.45
N THR A 153 -11.90 10.53 -6.24
CA THR A 153 -12.18 9.71 -5.06
C THR A 153 -13.67 9.35 -4.99
N GLN A 154 -13.96 8.16 -4.49
CA GLN A 154 -15.33 7.66 -4.37
C GLN A 154 -15.70 7.45 -2.89
N GLN A 155 -16.64 6.54 -2.64
CA GLN A 155 -17.00 6.14 -1.28
C GLN A 155 -15.86 5.39 -0.60
N ALA A 156 -15.70 5.66 0.70
CA ALA A 156 -14.86 4.87 1.57
C ALA A 156 -15.58 3.60 2.02
N TYR A 157 -14.82 2.54 2.29
CA TYR A 157 -15.32 1.27 2.81
C TYR A 157 -14.31 0.67 3.78
N TYR A 158 -14.75 -0.26 4.63
CA TYR A 158 -13.86 -1.02 5.50
C TYR A 158 -13.48 -2.34 4.83
N GLY A 159 -12.18 -2.48 4.55
CA GLY A 159 -11.59 -3.68 3.96
C GLY A 159 -10.53 -4.30 4.87
N ARG A 160 -9.73 -5.22 4.31
CA ARG A 160 -8.65 -5.91 5.02
C ARG A 160 -7.57 -4.98 5.60
N ASP A 161 -7.39 -3.80 4.99
CA ASP A 161 -6.39 -2.79 5.37
C ASP A 161 -7.04 -1.64 6.18
N GLY A 162 -8.23 -1.89 6.75
CA GLY A 162 -9.02 -0.92 7.50
C GLY A 162 -9.84 -0.02 6.58
N LEU A 163 -10.03 1.24 7.00
CA LEU A 163 -10.70 2.23 6.16
C LEU A 163 -9.90 2.42 4.86
N SER A 164 -10.58 2.23 3.75
CA SER A 164 -10.03 2.29 2.40
C SER A 164 -10.92 3.14 1.51
N LEU A 165 -10.31 3.93 0.64
CA LEU A 165 -10.99 4.84 -0.27
C LEU A 165 -10.83 4.36 -1.71
N ARG A 166 -11.96 4.12 -2.38
CA ARG A 166 -11.96 3.77 -3.80
C ARG A 166 -11.48 4.94 -4.65
N LEU A 167 -10.64 4.65 -5.64
CA LEU A 167 -10.09 5.61 -6.58
C LEU A 167 -10.50 5.23 -8.00
N ASP A 168 -11.20 6.13 -8.68
CA ASP A 168 -11.49 6.01 -10.10
C ASP A 168 -10.49 6.82 -10.90
N GLY A 169 -9.74 6.16 -11.78
CA GLY A 169 -8.82 6.83 -12.69
C GLY A 169 -9.57 7.44 -13.86
N LEU A 170 -9.40 8.73 -14.08
CA LEU A 170 -10.09 9.48 -15.13
C LEU A 170 -9.25 9.62 -16.41
N ASP A 171 -7.95 9.32 -16.33
CA ASP A 171 -6.96 9.60 -17.36
C ASP A 171 -6.67 8.35 -18.20
N ARG A 172 -7.23 8.35 -19.41
CA ARG A 172 -7.25 7.19 -20.31
C ARG A 172 -5.83 6.71 -20.60
N ASN A 173 -5.62 5.40 -20.52
CA ASN A 173 -4.33 4.72 -20.66
C ASN A 173 -3.31 4.96 -19.53
N PHE A 174 -3.48 5.97 -18.67
CA PHE A 174 -2.56 6.26 -17.57
C PHE A 174 -3.02 5.65 -16.25
N ASN A 175 -4.31 5.76 -15.93
CA ASN A 175 -4.87 5.22 -14.70
C ASN A 175 -6.32 4.71 -14.82
N ASP A 176 -6.91 4.71 -16.00
CA ASP A 176 -8.31 4.28 -16.23
C ASP A 176 -8.63 2.83 -15.83
N ASN A 177 -7.63 1.98 -15.58
CA ASN A 177 -7.84 0.64 -15.00
C ASN A 177 -7.79 0.63 -13.45
N ALA A 178 -7.59 1.76 -12.77
CA ALA A 178 -7.36 1.79 -11.32
C ALA A 178 -8.45 1.07 -10.51
N SER A 179 -9.72 1.36 -10.82
CA SER A 179 -10.88 0.73 -10.16
C SER A 179 -10.91 -0.79 -10.41
N GLY A 180 -10.74 -1.21 -11.67
CA GLY A 180 -10.67 -2.64 -12.03
C GLY A 180 -9.46 -3.37 -11.43
N ARG A 181 -8.38 -2.65 -11.17
CA ARG A 181 -7.17 -3.13 -10.47
C ARG A 181 -7.33 -3.14 -8.95
N SER A 182 -8.48 -2.73 -8.42
CA SER A 182 -8.72 -2.55 -6.98
C SER A 182 -7.71 -1.62 -6.32
N VAL A 183 -7.26 -0.58 -7.05
CA VAL A 183 -6.39 0.46 -6.50
C VAL A 183 -7.24 1.36 -5.62
N VAL A 184 -6.85 1.44 -4.35
CA VAL A 184 -7.53 2.22 -3.32
C VAL A 184 -6.48 3.02 -2.54
N MET A 185 -6.89 4.09 -1.87
CA MET A 185 -6.06 4.70 -0.84
C MET A 185 -6.38 4.04 0.51
N HIS A 186 -5.37 3.61 1.25
CA HIS A 186 -5.58 2.92 2.52
C HIS A 186 -4.50 3.29 3.56
N SER A 187 -4.69 2.83 4.78
CA SER A 187 -3.74 3.03 5.87
C SER A 187 -2.60 2.00 5.84
N GLY A 188 -1.40 2.35 6.31
CA GLY A 188 -0.26 1.43 6.37
C GLY A 188 0.69 1.79 7.50
N TRP A 189 0.84 0.89 8.48
CA TRP A 189 1.78 1.03 9.60
C TRP A 189 3.24 1.22 9.14
N TYR A 190 3.58 0.71 7.96
CA TYR A 190 4.89 0.85 7.32
C TYR A 190 5.10 2.21 6.64
N VAL A 191 4.17 3.16 6.78
CA VAL A 191 4.28 4.52 6.25
C VAL A 191 4.47 5.54 7.39
N GLU A 192 4.48 5.09 8.64
CA GLU A 192 4.69 5.96 9.80
C GLU A 192 6.08 6.60 9.80
N GLU A 193 6.18 7.83 10.31
CA GLU A 193 7.44 8.57 10.32
C GLU A 193 8.55 7.83 11.07
N ASN A 194 8.22 7.19 12.20
CA ASN A 194 9.18 6.38 12.97
C ASN A 194 9.65 5.15 12.20
N PHE A 195 8.77 4.53 11.40
CA PHE A 195 9.16 3.44 10.50
C PHE A 195 10.13 3.96 9.44
N ILE A 196 9.80 5.08 8.78
CA ILE A 196 10.64 5.68 7.73
C ILE A 196 12.02 6.07 8.29
N LYS A 197 12.09 6.66 9.49
CA LYS A 197 13.36 6.99 10.15
C LYS A 197 14.21 5.76 10.43
N ARG A 198 13.59 4.64 10.81
CA ARG A 198 14.29 3.38 11.10
C ARG A 198 14.83 2.69 9.84
N TYR A 199 14.04 2.62 8.76
CA TYR A 199 14.40 1.84 7.57
C TYR A 199 14.79 2.70 6.35
N GLY A 200 14.86 4.02 6.51
CA GLY A 200 15.22 4.98 5.46
C GLY A 200 14.15 5.23 4.40
N ARG A 201 13.05 4.45 4.38
CA ARG A 201 11.90 4.59 3.48
C ARG A 201 10.65 3.90 4.03
N PRO A 202 9.45 4.26 3.58
CA PRO A 202 8.26 3.48 3.91
C PRO A 202 8.31 2.10 3.23
N GLY A 203 7.50 1.19 3.76
CA GLY A 203 7.16 -0.04 3.06
C GLY A 203 6.35 0.22 1.79
N ARG A 204 6.12 -0.83 1.00
CA ARG A 204 5.45 -0.72 -0.31
C ARG A 204 4.21 -1.60 -0.45
N SER A 205 3.17 -1.02 -1.04
CA SER A 205 1.91 -1.69 -1.37
C SER A 205 2.01 -2.47 -2.69
N TRP A 206 0.88 -2.95 -3.21
CA TRP A 206 0.80 -3.54 -4.56
C TRP A 206 0.26 -2.56 -5.62
N GLY A 207 0.42 -1.26 -5.41
CA GLY A 207 0.03 -0.20 -6.34
C GLY A 207 -0.84 0.89 -5.71
N CYS A 208 -1.44 0.59 -4.56
CA CYS A 208 -2.22 1.53 -3.76
C CYS A 208 -1.34 2.63 -3.13
N PRO A 209 -1.73 3.91 -3.16
CA PRO A 209 -1.15 4.89 -2.25
C PRO A 209 -1.56 4.53 -0.81
N ALA A 210 -0.59 4.27 0.07
CA ALA A 210 -0.86 4.04 1.48
C ALA A 210 -0.38 5.22 2.32
N LEU A 211 -1.17 5.58 3.32
CA LEU A 211 -0.95 6.71 4.23
C LEU A 211 -0.54 6.22 5.63
N PRO A 212 0.09 7.08 6.47
CA PRO A 212 0.29 6.79 7.89
C PRO A 212 -1.05 6.49 8.58
N LEU A 213 -1.07 5.49 9.46
CA LEU A 213 -2.24 5.10 10.24
C LEU A 213 -2.83 6.31 10.96
N GLU A 214 -2.00 7.08 11.67
CA GLU A 214 -2.43 8.19 12.53
C GLU A 214 -3.27 9.25 11.80
N SER A 215 -2.99 9.49 10.52
CA SER A 215 -3.63 10.54 9.72
C SER A 215 -4.64 10.01 8.70
N SER A 216 -4.57 8.72 8.35
CA SER A 216 -5.35 8.12 7.26
C SER A 216 -6.87 8.29 7.40
N GLN A 217 -7.41 8.14 8.61
CA GLN A 217 -8.86 8.25 8.86
C GLN A 217 -9.37 9.67 8.60
N ALA A 218 -8.66 10.68 9.10
CA ALA A 218 -9.00 12.09 8.90
C ALA A 218 -8.85 12.49 7.42
N ILE A 219 -7.76 12.05 6.78
CA ILE A 219 -7.51 12.30 5.36
C ILE A 219 -8.60 11.67 4.50
N ILE A 220 -8.84 10.36 4.62
CA ILE A 220 -9.85 9.65 3.81
C ILE A 220 -11.24 10.26 4.00
N ASN A 221 -11.62 10.60 5.24
CA ASN A 221 -12.91 11.25 5.50
C ASN A 221 -13.02 12.65 4.87
N THR A 222 -11.90 13.36 4.71
CA THR A 222 -11.85 14.68 4.08
C THR A 222 -11.92 14.59 2.56
N ILE A 223 -11.22 13.62 1.98
CA ILE A 223 -11.06 13.53 0.52
C ILE A 223 -12.07 12.58 -0.14
N LYS A 224 -12.92 11.87 0.60
CA LYS A 224 -13.95 11.01 -0.02
C LYS A 224 -15.00 11.84 -0.75
N ASP A 225 -15.86 11.16 -1.49
CA ASP A 225 -17.07 11.73 -2.11
C ASP A 225 -16.74 12.82 -3.16
N LYS A 226 -16.07 12.38 -4.24
CA LYS A 226 -15.78 13.14 -5.47
C LYS A 226 -14.75 14.25 -5.32
N SER A 227 -13.72 14.09 -4.51
CA SER A 227 -12.55 14.99 -4.57
C SER A 227 -11.67 14.66 -5.77
N LEU A 228 -10.90 15.63 -6.26
CA LEU A 228 -9.85 15.37 -7.25
C LEU A 228 -8.55 14.97 -6.57
N LEU A 229 -7.90 13.95 -7.12
CA LEU A 229 -6.56 13.51 -6.74
C LEU A 229 -5.66 13.53 -7.97
N VAL A 230 -4.59 14.32 -7.92
CA VAL A 230 -3.58 14.40 -8.98
C VAL A 230 -2.33 13.68 -8.52
N ILE A 231 -2.01 12.57 -9.17
CA ILE A 231 -0.75 11.85 -8.95
C ILE A 231 0.23 12.27 -10.04
N TYR A 232 1.20 13.09 -9.67
CA TYR A 232 2.18 13.68 -10.58
C TYR A 232 3.48 12.87 -10.66
N TYR A 233 4.04 12.80 -11.86
CA TYR A 233 5.44 12.48 -12.14
C TYR A 233 5.85 13.16 -13.46
N PRO A 234 7.09 13.65 -13.64
CA PRO A 234 7.54 14.23 -14.90
C PRO A 234 7.58 13.15 -15.99
N SER A 235 6.57 13.15 -16.86
CA SER A 235 6.41 12.19 -17.95
C SER A 235 5.91 12.89 -19.19
N ASP A 236 6.75 12.97 -20.22
CA ASP A 236 6.38 13.63 -21.47
C ASP A 236 5.21 12.92 -22.17
N ALA A 237 5.16 11.59 -22.07
CA ALA A 237 4.04 10.82 -22.58
C ALA A 237 2.71 11.22 -21.91
N TRP A 238 2.72 11.41 -20.59
CA TRP A 238 1.55 11.89 -19.86
C TRP A 238 1.20 13.33 -20.21
N PHE A 239 2.20 14.22 -20.22
CA PHE A 239 2.02 15.63 -20.57
C PHE A 239 1.43 15.83 -21.97
N ALA A 240 1.87 15.05 -22.96
CA ALA A 240 1.41 15.17 -24.34
C ALA A 240 0.06 14.50 -24.63
N LYS A 241 -0.33 13.47 -23.87
CA LYS A 241 -1.50 12.62 -24.21
C LYS A 241 -2.65 12.71 -23.23
N SER A 242 -2.42 13.16 -21.99
CA SER A 242 -3.50 13.31 -21.02
C SER A 242 -4.50 14.35 -21.51
N LYS A 243 -5.78 13.99 -21.52
CA LYS A 243 -6.85 14.97 -21.81
C LYS A 243 -6.84 16.10 -20.78
N PHE A 244 -6.46 15.80 -19.54
CA PHE A 244 -6.42 16.78 -18.44
C PHE A 244 -5.25 17.75 -18.51
N LEU A 245 -4.35 17.60 -19.47
CA LEU A 245 -3.26 18.54 -19.72
C LEU A 245 -3.38 19.22 -21.10
N ASN A 246 -4.38 18.84 -21.91
CA ASN A 246 -4.52 19.25 -23.31
C ASN A 246 -5.99 19.55 -23.67
N CYS A 247 -6.70 20.33 -22.84
CA CYS A 247 -8.08 20.77 -23.15
C CYS A 247 -8.13 22.01 -24.04
N ASP A 248 -7.03 22.77 -24.15
CA ASP A 248 -6.91 23.84 -25.12
C ASP A 248 -6.60 23.22 -26.49
N LYS A 249 -7.42 23.52 -27.50
CA LYS A 249 -7.30 22.94 -28.86
C LYS A 249 -6.01 23.33 -29.61
N THR A 250 -5.16 24.16 -29.01
CA THR A 250 -3.84 24.52 -29.56
C THR A 250 -2.80 23.55 -29.06
N ILE A 251 -2.43 22.57 -29.88
CA ILE A 251 -1.34 21.63 -29.61
C ILE A 251 -0.05 22.46 -29.43
N PRO A 252 0.56 22.53 -28.24
CA PRO A 252 1.88 23.10 -28.10
C PRO A 252 2.87 22.14 -28.78
N GLN A 253 3.65 22.63 -29.73
CA GLN A 253 4.82 21.90 -30.21
C GLN A 253 5.83 21.83 -29.07
N TYR A 254 5.90 20.69 -28.39
CA TYR A 254 6.97 20.40 -27.44
C TYR A 254 8.30 20.35 -28.21
N THR A 255 9.18 21.31 -27.95
CA THR A 255 10.58 21.26 -28.40
C THR A 255 11.35 20.32 -27.48
N ASN A 256 12.06 19.36 -28.10
CA ASN A 256 12.87 18.34 -27.44
C ASN A 256 13.81 18.95 -26.39
N SER A 257 13.43 18.85 -25.13
CA SER A 257 14.37 18.82 -24.00
C SER A 257 14.48 17.36 -23.56
N ALA A 258 15.66 16.94 -23.06
CA ALA A 258 15.96 15.54 -22.75
C ALA A 258 14.81 14.87 -21.98
N ALA A 259 14.17 13.90 -22.64
CA ALA A 259 12.91 13.33 -22.18
C ALA A 259 13.12 12.49 -20.91
N ILE A 260 12.37 12.78 -19.85
CA ILE A 260 12.26 11.84 -18.72
C ILE A 260 11.27 10.75 -19.14
N GLN A 261 11.81 9.71 -19.76
CA GLN A 261 11.03 8.54 -20.14
C GLN A 261 10.84 7.62 -18.94
N ILE A 262 9.58 7.31 -18.63
CA ILE A 262 9.27 6.21 -17.72
C ILE A 262 9.72 4.92 -18.43
N PRO A 263 10.54 4.07 -17.80
CA PRO A 263 10.95 2.80 -18.38
C PRO A 263 9.74 1.94 -18.77
N ASP A 264 9.83 1.22 -19.90
CA ASP A 264 8.75 0.33 -20.36
C ASP A 264 8.61 -0.94 -19.49
N ILE A 265 9.68 -1.31 -18.79
CA ILE A 265 9.77 -2.47 -17.92
C ILE A 265 10.00 -1.99 -16.50
N ALA A 266 9.33 -2.62 -15.54
CA ALA A 266 9.56 -2.34 -14.13
C ALA A 266 11.05 -2.54 -13.81
N PRO A 267 11.65 -1.67 -12.97
CA PRO A 267 13.02 -1.86 -12.53
C PRO A 267 13.16 -3.28 -11.97
N ASP A 268 14.21 -3.98 -12.40
CA ASP A 268 14.55 -5.27 -11.83
C ASP A 268 15.02 -5.01 -10.40
N GLU A 269 14.14 -5.31 -9.45
CA GLU A 269 14.55 -5.40 -8.07
C GLU A 269 15.27 -6.73 -7.98
N GLN A 270 16.59 -6.72 -8.19
CA GLN A 270 17.44 -7.89 -8.15
C GLN A 270 17.28 -8.55 -6.77
N ARG A 271 16.36 -9.52 -6.70
CA ARG A 271 16.01 -10.21 -5.47
C ARG A 271 16.93 -11.39 -5.33
N ASP A 272 17.71 -11.35 -4.26
CA ASP A 272 18.43 -12.51 -3.77
C ASP A 272 17.47 -13.69 -3.64
N ALA A 273 17.87 -14.84 -4.17
CA ALA A 273 17.13 -16.07 -3.95
C ALA A 273 17.13 -16.41 -2.46
N ILE A 274 15.95 -16.69 -1.90
CA ILE A 274 15.76 -17.06 -0.50
C ILE A 274 15.35 -18.51 -0.35
N LEU A 275 15.60 -19.06 0.82
CA LEU A 275 15.53 -20.50 1.07
C LEU A 275 14.17 -20.95 1.60
N PHE A 276 13.50 -21.82 0.84
CA PHE A 276 12.23 -22.43 1.22
C PHE A 276 12.40 -23.88 1.65
N VAL A 277 11.61 -24.30 2.63
CA VAL A 277 11.48 -25.70 3.02
C VAL A 277 10.73 -26.46 1.92
N GLY A 278 11.40 -27.43 1.31
CA GLY A 278 10.91 -28.28 0.23
C GLY A 278 10.41 -29.64 0.73
N SER A 279 10.92 -30.73 0.14
CA SER A 279 10.51 -32.09 0.52
C SER A 279 10.92 -32.43 1.96
N GLY A 280 10.11 -33.26 2.61
CA GLY A 280 10.23 -33.60 4.04
C GLY A 280 9.22 -32.86 4.93
N TYR A 281 8.66 -31.74 4.48
CA TYR A 281 7.60 -31.02 5.19
C TYR A 281 6.20 -31.45 4.71
N LYS A 282 5.41 -32.08 5.59
CA LYS A 282 3.98 -32.35 5.36
C LYS A 282 3.17 -31.16 5.88
N GLY A 283 2.92 -30.19 4.99
CA GLY A 283 2.39 -28.89 5.36
C GLY A 283 0.92 -28.86 5.82
N SER A 284 0.51 -27.70 6.32
CA SER A 284 -0.89 -27.37 6.63
C SER A 284 -1.67 -27.03 5.37
N LYS A 285 -2.92 -27.49 5.26
CA LYS A 285 -3.84 -27.19 4.14
C LYS A 285 -4.15 -25.69 3.96
N HIS A 286 -3.84 -24.86 4.96
CA HIS A 286 -4.22 -23.44 5.01
C HIS A 286 -3.04 -22.47 4.84
N ALA A 287 -1.84 -22.95 4.53
CA ALA A 287 -0.68 -22.09 4.32
C ALA A 287 -0.64 -21.52 2.89
N GLU A 288 -0.36 -20.23 2.76
CA GLU A 288 -0.25 -19.57 1.44
C GLU A 288 1.02 -19.99 0.67
N THR A 289 2.09 -20.36 1.39
CA THR A 289 3.41 -20.69 0.82
C THR A 289 4.08 -21.81 1.60
N LYS A 290 5.22 -22.31 1.09
CA LYS A 290 6.14 -23.15 1.88
C LYS A 290 6.79 -22.32 3.00
N PRO A 291 7.25 -22.96 4.10
CA PRO A 291 8.01 -22.25 5.13
C PRO A 291 9.29 -21.65 4.54
N VAL A 292 9.66 -20.45 4.99
CA VAL A 292 10.93 -19.79 4.64
C VAL A 292 11.90 -19.92 5.79
N THR A 293 13.17 -20.10 5.45
CA THR A 293 14.29 -20.16 6.38
C THR A 293 14.69 -18.74 6.76
N VAL A 294 14.71 -18.42 8.04
CA VAL A 294 14.94 -17.07 8.54
C VAL A 294 15.90 -17.04 9.73
N ILE A 295 16.41 -15.85 10.01
CA ILE A 295 17.16 -15.51 11.23
C ILE A 295 16.61 -14.19 11.77
N SER A 296 16.75 -13.92 13.07
CA SER A 296 16.37 -12.59 13.60
C SER A 296 17.28 -11.50 13.02
N ALA A 297 16.76 -10.28 12.86
CA ALA A 297 17.55 -9.15 12.39
C ALA A 297 18.74 -8.86 13.33
N ASP A 298 18.51 -8.87 14.66
CA ASP A 298 19.58 -8.64 15.64
C ASP A 298 20.72 -9.66 15.53
N THR A 299 20.37 -10.95 15.36
CA THR A 299 21.41 -11.99 15.16
C THR A 299 22.05 -11.85 13.78
N TYR A 300 21.30 -11.47 12.74
CA TYR A 300 21.86 -11.19 11.43
C TYR A 300 22.96 -10.12 11.50
N GLU A 301 22.67 -8.97 12.11
CA GLU A 301 23.62 -7.86 12.20
C GLU A 301 24.83 -8.22 13.08
N ARG A 302 24.61 -8.97 14.16
CA ARG A 302 25.69 -9.49 15.02
C ARG A 302 26.62 -10.44 14.27
N VAL A 303 26.07 -11.39 13.51
CA VAL A 303 26.83 -12.46 12.85
C VAL A 303 27.50 -11.99 11.57
N PHE A 304 26.83 -11.18 10.76
CA PHE A 304 27.32 -10.75 9.46
C PHE A 304 27.97 -9.36 9.47
N HIS A 305 27.95 -8.66 10.61
CA HIS A 305 28.52 -7.32 10.79
C HIS A 305 28.04 -6.33 9.71
N THR A 306 26.78 -6.43 9.33
CA THR A 306 26.15 -5.60 8.30
C THR A 306 24.69 -5.38 8.63
N THR A 307 24.10 -4.31 8.11
CA THR A 307 22.69 -3.98 8.33
C THR A 307 21.77 -5.02 7.71
N ALA A 308 20.66 -5.30 8.38
CA ALA A 308 19.69 -6.27 7.90
C ALA A 308 19.07 -5.86 6.53
N PRO A 309 19.08 -6.73 5.51
CA PRO A 309 18.65 -6.38 4.16
C PRO A 309 17.13 -6.26 4.07
N LEU A 310 16.63 -5.03 3.88
CA LEU A 310 15.19 -4.73 3.83
C LEU A 310 14.45 -5.48 2.71
N THR A 311 15.13 -5.84 1.62
CA THR A 311 14.56 -6.59 0.49
C THR A 311 14.20 -8.04 0.86
N ARG A 312 14.84 -8.58 1.90
CA ARG A 312 14.58 -9.93 2.44
C ARG A 312 13.98 -9.93 3.85
N MET A 313 13.79 -8.76 4.44
CA MET A 313 13.11 -8.63 5.72
C MET A 313 11.64 -9.03 5.62
N LEU A 314 11.15 -9.76 6.61
CA LEU A 314 9.74 -10.10 6.70
C LEU A 314 8.94 -8.84 7.02
N ARG A 315 7.82 -8.67 6.34
CA ARG A 315 6.94 -7.51 6.56
C ARG A 315 6.26 -7.51 7.93
N ARG A 316 6.15 -8.65 8.59
CA ARG A 316 5.48 -8.76 9.88
C ARG A 316 6.43 -9.33 10.90
N GLN A 317 6.49 -8.66 12.05
CA GLN A 317 7.23 -9.12 13.21
C GLN A 317 6.59 -10.39 13.79
N ILE A 318 7.40 -11.18 14.48
CA ILE A 318 6.95 -12.34 15.24
C ILE A 318 7.45 -12.12 16.67
N ASN A 319 6.54 -12.08 17.64
CA ASN A 319 6.86 -11.76 19.04
C ASN A 319 7.69 -10.47 19.18
N ASN A 320 7.30 -9.42 18.44
CA ASN A 320 7.97 -8.12 18.40
C ASN A 320 9.42 -8.14 17.88
N ALA A 321 9.87 -9.27 17.33
CA ALA A 321 11.18 -9.41 16.70
C ALA A 321 11.05 -9.41 15.17
N GLU A 322 12.08 -8.87 14.52
CA GLU A 322 12.21 -8.83 13.07
C GLU A 322 12.99 -10.03 12.58
N TYR A 323 12.65 -10.50 11.38
CA TYR A 323 13.28 -11.67 10.78
C TYR A 323 13.69 -11.37 9.35
N ILE A 324 14.79 -11.96 8.92
CA ILE A 324 15.36 -11.87 7.59
C ILE A 324 15.32 -13.24 6.94
N ALA A 325 14.79 -13.32 5.72
CA ALA A 325 14.87 -14.52 4.90
C ALA A 325 16.32 -14.76 4.46
N LEU A 326 16.86 -15.94 4.78
CA LEU A 326 18.24 -16.30 4.47
C LEU A 326 18.41 -16.67 2.99
N ASN A 327 19.55 -16.27 2.43
CA ASN A 327 20.01 -16.78 1.13
C ASN A 327 21.00 -17.95 1.30
N ALA A 328 21.38 -18.56 0.17
CA ALA A 328 22.29 -19.72 0.16
C ALA A 328 23.69 -19.42 0.76
N ARG A 329 24.22 -18.21 0.55
CA ARG A 329 25.55 -17.80 1.04
C ARG A 329 25.57 -17.68 2.56
N GLU A 330 24.53 -17.07 3.10
CA GLU A 330 24.36 -16.86 4.54
C GLU A 330 24.13 -18.19 5.27
N LEU A 331 23.32 -19.08 4.69
CA LEU A 331 23.14 -20.42 5.24
C LEU A 331 24.46 -21.21 5.27
N PHE A 332 25.24 -21.14 4.19
CA PHE A 332 26.56 -21.76 4.11
C PHE A 332 27.52 -21.22 5.19
N TYR A 333 27.51 -19.90 5.38
CA TYR A 333 28.33 -19.26 6.42
C TYR A 333 27.93 -19.75 7.82
N LEU A 334 26.64 -19.76 8.14
CA LEU A 334 26.11 -20.23 9.43
C LEU A 334 26.40 -21.72 9.68
N SER A 335 26.41 -22.54 8.63
CA SER A 335 26.71 -23.97 8.77
C SER A 335 28.17 -24.27 9.08
N ASN A 336 29.10 -23.42 8.65
CA ASN A 336 30.54 -23.65 8.80
C ASN A 336 31.20 -22.86 9.93
N ASN A 337 30.57 -21.79 10.41
CA ASN A 337 31.10 -20.91 11.46
C ASN A 337 30.30 -21.03 12.75
N THR A 338 29.99 -22.25 13.17
CA THR A 338 29.40 -22.49 14.50
C THR A 338 30.50 -22.36 15.55
N ASN A 339 30.46 -21.28 16.32
CA ASN A 339 31.42 -21.07 17.41
C ASN A 339 31.07 -22.05 18.57
N PRO A 340 31.94 -23.02 18.91
CA PRO A 340 31.63 -24.05 19.91
C PRO A 340 31.48 -23.49 21.33
N ASP A 341 32.08 -22.32 21.60
CA ASP A 341 32.14 -21.71 22.93
C ASP A 341 30.91 -20.86 23.29
N SER A 342 30.01 -20.61 22.33
CA SER A 342 28.75 -19.88 22.52
C SER A 342 27.62 -20.77 23.06
N ALA A 343 27.91 -21.59 24.07
CA ALA A 343 26.90 -22.36 24.79
C ALA A 343 25.96 -21.39 25.55
N GLY A 344 24.87 -20.98 24.89
CA GLY A 344 23.85 -20.07 25.43
C GLY A 344 23.48 -18.90 24.52
N GLN A 345 24.25 -18.61 23.47
CA GLN A 345 23.89 -17.62 22.46
C GLN A 345 23.26 -18.33 21.25
N GLU A 346 22.11 -17.84 20.76
CA GLU A 346 21.47 -18.33 19.53
C GLU A 346 22.32 -17.96 18.29
N ASP A 347 23.45 -18.64 18.10
CA ASP A 347 24.42 -18.38 17.04
C ASP A 347 24.59 -19.58 16.09
N GLY A 348 25.13 -19.31 14.89
CA GLY A 348 25.33 -20.31 13.84
C GLY A 348 24.03 -21.00 13.42
N ILE A 349 24.04 -22.33 13.28
CA ILE A 349 22.84 -23.10 12.89
C ILE A 349 21.71 -23.03 13.94
N ASN A 350 22.02 -22.73 15.20
CA ASN A 350 21.02 -22.63 16.27
C ASN A 350 20.18 -21.36 16.17
N ALA A 351 20.65 -20.35 15.43
CA ALA A 351 19.91 -19.12 15.16
C ALA A 351 18.81 -19.29 14.10
N ILE A 352 18.88 -20.36 13.31
CA ILE A 352 17.99 -20.57 12.16
C ILE A 352 16.59 -20.93 12.66
N ARG A 353 15.59 -20.29 12.08
CA ARG A 353 14.16 -20.56 12.31
C ARG A 353 13.47 -20.79 10.97
N PHE A 354 12.28 -21.38 11.04
CA PHE A 354 11.42 -21.57 9.87
C PHE A 354 10.09 -20.90 10.14
N VAL A 355 9.60 -20.12 9.18
CA VAL A 355 8.36 -19.35 9.35
C VAL A 355 7.45 -19.51 8.16
N ILE A 356 6.14 -19.48 8.39
CA ILE A 356 5.11 -19.63 7.37
C ILE A 356 3.98 -18.60 7.60
N PRO A 357 3.43 -17.98 6.54
CA PRO A 357 2.23 -17.19 6.65
C PRO A 357 1.02 -18.10 6.86
N VAL A 358 0.16 -17.75 7.81
CA VAL A 358 -1.15 -18.38 7.97
C VAL A 358 -2.25 -17.33 7.99
N LEU A 359 -3.39 -17.65 7.38
CA LEU A 359 -4.58 -16.83 7.50
C LEU A 359 -5.27 -17.14 8.84
N LYS A 360 -5.50 -16.12 9.66
CA LYS A 360 -6.31 -16.21 10.87
C LYS A 360 -7.54 -15.34 10.77
N VAL A 361 -8.66 -15.85 11.28
CA VAL A 361 -9.87 -15.06 11.43
C VAL A 361 -9.70 -14.12 12.61
N VAL A 362 -9.92 -12.82 12.37
CA VAL A 362 -9.97 -11.77 13.39
C VAL A 362 -11.42 -11.36 13.65
N ARG A 363 -11.65 -10.70 14.79
CA ARG A 363 -12.98 -10.26 15.25
C ARG A 363 -13.66 -9.44 14.14
N GLY A 364 -14.90 -9.81 13.78
CA GLY A 364 -15.63 -9.20 12.66
C GLY A 364 -15.63 -10.03 11.36
N GLY A 365 -15.06 -11.24 11.36
CA GLY A 365 -15.12 -12.17 10.22
C GLY A 365 -14.10 -11.91 9.11
N TYR A 366 -13.15 -10.99 9.34
CA TYR A 366 -12.06 -10.69 8.42
C TYR A 366 -10.90 -11.67 8.62
N TYR A 367 -10.09 -11.87 7.57
CA TYR A 367 -8.88 -12.68 7.63
C TYR A 367 -7.64 -11.78 7.68
N GLU A 368 -6.72 -12.11 8.57
CA GLU A 368 -5.41 -11.49 8.67
C GLU A 368 -4.31 -12.52 8.46
N THR A 369 -3.29 -12.18 7.66
CA THR A 369 -2.10 -13.00 7.50
C THR A 369 -1.18 -12.81 8.71
N GLN A 370 -0.96 -13.86 9.50
CA GLN A 370 -0.01 -13.86 10.62
C GLN A 370 1.19 -14.76 10.30
N MET A 371 2.38 -14.32 10.68
CA MET A 371 3.59 -15.14 10.56
C MET A 371 3.70 -16.08 11.75
N GLN A 372 3.97 -17.36 11.51
CA GLN A 372 4.11 -18.37 12.55
C GLN A 372 5.38 -19.17 12.39
N PHE A 373 6.00 -19.53 13.51
CA PHE A 373 7.10 -20.49 13.52
C PHE A 373 6.60 -21.88 13.14
N VAL A 374 7.41 -22.57 12.36
CA VAL A 374 7.27 -23.98 12.05
C VAL A 374 8.32 -24.72 12.86
N ASN A 375 7.88 -25.49 13.85
CA ASN A 375 8.78 -26.32 14.63
C ASN A 375 9.15 -27.58 13.83
N LEU A 376 10.37 -27.60 13.28
CA LEU A 376 10.94 -28.75 12.57
C LEU A 376 11.91 -29.56 13.44
N GLY A 377 12.11 -29.17 14.70
CA GLY A 377 13.12 -29.73 15.60
C GLY A 377 14.41 -28.92 15.64
N LYS A 378 15.33 -29.31 16.52
CA LYS A 378 16.65 -28.69 16.68
C LYS A 378 17.58 -29.16 15.56
N ILE A 379 18.26 -28.22 14.90
CA ILE A 379 19.15 -28.51 13.78
C ILE A 379 20.42 -29.18 14.31
N LYS A 380 20.72 -30.38 13.81
CA LYS A 380 21.94 -31.14 14.10
C LYS A 380 23.06 -30.80 13.13
N ALA A 381 22.73 -30.73 11.84
CA ALA A 381 23.70 -30.46 10.78
C ALA A 381 23.00 -29.97 9.52
N ILE A 382 23.72 -29.23 8.69
CA ILE A 382 23.27 -28.81 7.36
C ILE A 382 24.30 -29.32 6.36
N LYS A 383 23.84 -30.11 5.37
CA LYS A 383 24.68 -30.58 4.27
C LYS A 383 24.28 -29.89 2.98
N ILE A 384 25.28 -29.62 2.15
CA ILE A 384 25.10 -29.02 0.84
C ILE A 384 24.92 -30.14 -0.17
N ASN A 385 23.86 -30.07 -0.98
CA ASN A 385 23.60 -31.04 -2.02
C ASN A 385 24.13 -30.49 -3.36
N GLY A 386 25.38 -30.78 -3.69
CA GLY A 386 26.03 -30.39 -4.96
C GLY A 386 27.43 -29.81 -4.80
N THR A 387 28.14 -29.61 -5.93
CA THR A 387 29.45 -28.95 -5.99
C THR A 387 29.31 -27.44 -6.17
N LEU A 388 30.17 -26.66 -5.51
CA LEU A 388 30.39 -25.24 -5.82
C LEU A 388 30.80 -25.15 -7.30
N ALA A 389 29.98 -24.50 -8.14
CA ALA A 389 30.38 -24.26 -9.52
C ALA A 389 31.56 -23.28 -9.53
N ARG A 390 32.45 -23.41 -10.54
CA ARG A 390 33.64 -22.56 -10.74
C ARG A 390 33.34 -21.06 -10.90
N ASP A 391 32.07 -20.66 -10.96
CA ASP A 391 31.59 -19.31 -11.23
C ASP A 391 30.88 -18.65 -10.01
N ASN A 392 31.29 -19.00 -8.78
CA ASN A 392 30.69 -18.43 -7.55
C ASN A 392 29.17 -18.64 -7.38
N SER A 393 28.52 -19.48 -8.20
CA SER A 393 27.13 -19.89 -7.97
C SER A 393 27.09 -20.98 -6.90
N LEU A 394 26.65 -20.57 -5.71
CA LEU A 394 26.45 -21.46 -4.57
C LEU A 394 25.41 -22.54 -4.91
N ALA A 395 25.57 -23.71 -4.29
CA ALA A 395 24.56 -24.77 -4.37
C ALA A 395 23.18 -24.24 -3.95
N ASN A 396 22.17 -24.53 -4.76
CA ASN A 396 20.80 -24.06 -4.54
C ASN A 396 20.00 -24.96 -3.58
N ASN A 397 20.57 -26.11 -3.19
CA ASN A 397 19.89 -27.15 -2.43
C ASN A 397 20.71 -27.55 -1.19
N PHE A 398 20.05 -27.55 -0.04
CA PHE A 398 20.63 -27.96 1.24
C PHE A 398 19.76 -29.02 1.89
N THR A 399 20.36 -29.97 2.61
CA THR A 399 19.65 -30.89 3.50
C THR A 399 19.88 -30.46 4.95
N VAL A 400 18.82 -30.14 5.67
CA VAL A 400 18.86 -29.87 7.11
C VAL A 400 18.50 -31.16 7.84
N TYR A 401 19.40 -31.62 8.70
CA TYR A 401 19.19 -32.78 9.57
C TYR A 401 18.87 -32.28 10.97
N PHE A 402 17.83 -32.85 11.58
CA PHE A 402 17.42 -32.52 12.94
C PHE A 402 17.82 -33.61 13.94
N GLU A 403 17.84 -33.25 15.22
CA GLU A 403 17.89 -34.23 16.30
C GLU A 403 16.66 -35.17 16.19
N GLY A 404 16.88 -36.50 16.16
CA GLY A 404 15.82 -37.49 15.96
C GLY A 404 15.69 -38.08 14.55
N ASN A 405 16.69 -37.90 13.68
CA ASN A 405 16.80 -38.51 12.33
C ASN A 405 15.78 -38.04 11.27
N SER A 406 15.03 -36.96 11.52
CA SER A 406 14.26 -36.30 10.46
C SER A 406 15.15 -35.35 9.65
N SER A 407 14.76 -35.11 8.39
CA SER A 407 15.42 -34.14 7.53
C SER A 407 14.44 -33.43 6.59
N VAL A 408 14.81 -32.23 6.17
CA VAL A 408 14.12 -31.48 5.11
C VAL A 408 15.12 -30.93 4.12
N ASN A 409 14.67 -30.75 2.88
CA ASN A 409 15.44 -30.03 1.88
C ASN A 409 15.10 -28.54 1.90
N LEU A 410 16.10 -27.68 1.69
CA LEU A 410 15.92 -26.26 1.42
C LEU A 410 16.28 -25.96 -0.02
N ASN A 411 15.43 -25.20 -0.71
CA ASN A 411 15.64 -24.81 -2.11
C ASN A 411 15.64 -23.27 -2.21
N ALA A 412 16.62 -22.72 -2.92
CA ALA A 412 16.71 -21.30 -3.19
C ALA A 412 15.79 -20.89 -4.37
N HIS A 413 14.91 -19.91 -4.16
CA HIS A 413 14.08 -19.33 -5.22
C HIS A 413 14.04 -17.80 -5.11
N ASN A 414 14.00 -17.12 -6.25
CA ASN A 414 13.82 -15.67 -6.36
C ASN A 414 12.35 -15.27 -6.55
N GLU A 415 11.42 -16.15 -6.18
CA GLU A 415 9.99 -15.89 -6.34
C GLU A 415 9.56 -14.71 -5.47
N PHE A 416 8.65 -13.89 -6.01
CA PHE A 416 8.06 -12.81 -5.23
C PHE A 416 7.16 -13.39 -4.15
N ILE A 417 7.47 -13.06 -2.90
CA ILE A 417 6.62 -13.40 -1.76
C ILE A 417 5.99 -12.14 -1.19
N ARG A 418 4.66 -12.15 -1.00
CA ARG A 418 3.90 -11.01 -0.48
C ARG A 418 4.43 -10.43 0.82
N TRP A 419 4.92 -11.28 1.70
CA TRP A 419 5.31 -10.94 3.07
C TRP A 419 6.83 -10.79 3.24
N VAL A 420 7.60 -10.82 2.15
CA VAL A 420 9.04 -10.55 2.14
C VAL A 420 9.35 -9.29 1.33
N GLY A 421 10.22 -8.46 1.90
CA GLY A 421 10.62 -7.17 1.34
C GLY A 421 9.70 -6.08 1.85
N LEU A 422 10.23 -5.23 2.74
CA LEU A 422 9.53 -4.05 3.25
C LEU A 422 9.16 -3.10 2.12
#